data_AF-A0A3D2AYV4-F1
#
_entry.id   AF-A0A3D2AYV4-F1
#
_cell.length_a   1.000
_cell.length_b   1.000
_cell.length_c   1.000
_cell.angle_alpha   90.00
_cell.angle_beta   90.00
_cell.angle_gamma   90.00
#
_symmetry.space_group_name_H-M   'P 1'
#
loop_
_entity.id
_entity.type
_entity.pdbx_description
1 polymer ?
#
loop_
_entity_poly.entity_id
_entity_poly.type
_entity_poly.pdbx_seq_one_letter_code
_entity_poly.pdbx_strand_id
1 'polypeptide(L)' 'KDYRYSHNYEGHFSGQANLPEEIANKKFYQPSDQGYEEVIRKRLASWWENRSPNET' A
#
# COMPACT_ATOMS: atom_id res chain seq x y z
N LYS A 1 -19.50 1.61 -8.60
CA LYS A 1 -18.12 1.42 -8.05
C LYS A 1 -17.38 2.71 -8.34
N ASP A 2 -17.05 3.48 -7.30
CA ASP A 2 -16.55 4.83 -7.44
C ASP A 2 -15.03 4.85 -7.29
N TYR A 3 -14.35 5.42 -8.29
CA TYR A 3 -12.91 5.63 -8.26
C TYR A 3 -12.54 6.68 -7.20
N ARG A 4 -11.53 6.38 -6.38
CA ARG A 4 -10.98 7.30 -5.38
C ARG A 4 -9.75 7.99 -5.93
N TYR A 5 -9.89 9.28 -6.21
CA TYR A 5 -8.77 10.10 -6.66
C TYR A 5 -7.80 10.38 -5.50
N SER A 6 -6.62 9.78 -5.53
CA SER A 6 -5.66 9.78 -4.41
C SER A 6 -5.26 11.18 -3.93
N HIS A 7 -5.24 12.18 -4.81
CA HIS A 7 -4.85 13.54 -4.43
C HIS A 7 -5.84 14.23 -3.50
N ASN A 8 -7.07 13.73 -3.39
CA ASN A 8 -8.09 14.25 -2.49
C ASN A 8 -7.97 13.70 -1.06
N TYR A 9 -7.04 12.78 -0.80
CA TYR A 9 -6.85 12.15 0.51
C TYR A 9 -5.57 12.67 1.17
N GLU A 10 -5.55 12.63 2.50
CA GLU A 10 -4.36 12.97 3.29
C GLU A 10 -3.14 12.12 2.86
N GLY A 11 -1.97 12.76 2.80
CA GLY A 11 -0.75 12.11 2.30
C GLY A 11 -0.81 11.69 0.82
N HIS A 12 -1.83 12.15 0.09
CA HIS A 12 -2.14 11.77 -1.29
C HIS A 12 -2.28 10.25 -1.49
N PHE A 13 -2.90 9.56 -0.53
CA PHE A 13 -3.06 8.10 -0.54
C PHE A 13 -4.49 7.68 -0.18
N SER A 14 -5.21 7.06 -1.11
CA SER A 14 -6.62 6.67 -0.93
C SER A 14 -6.84 5.27 -0.33
N GLY A 15 -5.78 4.47 -0.20
CA GLY A 15 -5.86 3.08 0.26
C GLY A 15 -6.68 2.15 -0.64
N GLN A 16 -7.04 2.58 -1.85
CA GLN A 16 -7.89 1.82 -2.77
C GLN A 16 -7.21 0.50 -3.19
N ALA A 17 -7.98 -0.59 -3.25
CA ALA A 17 -7.52 -1.84 -3.86
C ALA A 17 -7.42 -1.68 -5.38
N ASN A 18 -6.23 -1.87 -5.92
CA ASN A 18 -5.97 -1.76 -7.36
C ASN A 18 -5.78 -3.12 -8.06
N LEU A 19 -5.59 -4.19 -7.29
CA LEU A 19 -5.47 -5.54 -7.80
C LEU A 19 -6.84 -6.24 -7.87
N PRO A 20 -7.04 -7.19 -8.80
CA PRO A 20 -8.15 -8.12 -8.76
C PRO A 20 -8.19 -8.90 -7.44
N GLU A 21 -9.39 -9.36 -7.07
CA GLU A 21 -9.64 -10.04 -5.80
C GLU A 21 -8.78 -11.32 -5.67
N GLU A 22 -8.63 -12.06 -6.77
CA GLU A 22 -7.89 -13.31 -6.86
C GLU A 22 -6.40 -13.17 -6.51
N ILE A 23 -5.85 -11.95 -6.62
CA ILE A 23 -4.45 -11.66 -6.32
C ILE A 23 -4.29 -10.47 -5.36
N ALA A 24 -5.33 -10.10 -4.62
CA ALA A 24 -5.35 -8.90 -3.77
C ALA A 24 -4.22 -8.88 -2.71
N ASN A 25 -3.77 -10.07 -2.28
CA ASN A 25 -2.74 -10.24 -1.26
C ASN A 25 -1.34 -10.53 -1.83
N LYS A 26 -1.17 -10.55 -3.15
CA LYS A 26 0.12 -10.85 -3.78
C LYS A 26 1.07 -9.65 -3.69
N LYS A 27 2.25 -9.86 -3.11
CA LYS A 27 3.33 -8.88 -3.05
C LYS A 27 4.34 -9.15 -4.17
N PHE A 28 4.53 -8.18 -5.07
CA PHE A 28 5.47 -8.29 -6.19
C PHE A 28 6.80 -7.59 -5.94
N TYR A 29 6.84 -6.67 -4.96
CA TYR A 29 8.03 -5.90 -4.62
C TYR A 29 8.26 -5.92 -3.11
N GLN A 30 9.50 -6.24 -2.71
CA GLN A 30 9.94 -6.29 -1.32
C GLN A 30 11.25 -5.51 -1.20
N PRO A 31 11.22 -4.25 -0.72
CA PRO A 31 12.42 -3.40 -0.68
C PRO A 31 13.52 -3.98 0.24
N SER A 32 14.74 -4.05 -0.27
CA SER A 32 15.94 -4.41 0.50
C SER A 32 16.42 -3.25 1.38
N ASP A 33 17.27 -3.52 2.36
CA ASP A 33 17.81 -2.51 3.28
C ASP A 33 18.88 -1.60 2.68
N GLN A 34 19.20 -1.76 1.40
CA GLN A 34 20.30 -1.04 0.75
C GLN A 34 19.87 0.32 0.22
N GLY A 35 20.60 1.36 0.62
CA GLY A 35 20.46 2.71 0.07
C GLY A 35 19.05 3.29 0.22
N TYR A 36 18.50 3.80 -0.89
CA TYR A 36 17.21 4.51 -0.87
C TYR A 36 16.00 3.59 -0.62
N GLU A 37 16.16 2.28 -0.78
CA GLU A 37 15.07 1.32 -0.51
C GLU A 37 14.65 1.31 0.97
N GLU A 38 15.49 1.78 1.89
CA GLU A 38 15.10 2.00 3.28
C GLU A 38 13.98 3.04 3.41
N VAL A 39 14.06 4.14 2.66
CA VAL A 39 13.03 5.20 2.64
C VAL A 39 11.75 4.67 2.02
N ILE A 40 11.87 3.90 0.93
CA ILE A 40 10.72 3.27 0.26
C ILE A 40 9.99 2.33 1.22
N ARG A 41 10.72 1.48 1.95
CA ARG A 41 10.13 0.58 2.95
C ARG A 41 9.37 1.35 4.02
N LYS A 42 9.96 2.39 4.61
CA LYS A 42 9.31 3.22 5.64
C LYS A 42 8.01 3.84 5.11
N ARG A 43 8.02 4.34 3.87
CA ARG A 43 6.82 4.90 3.23
C ARG A 43 5.74 3.85 3.00
N LEU A 44 6.10 2.68 2.48
CA LEU A 44 5.16 1.57 2.30
C LEU A 44 4.57 1.10 3.63
N ALA A 45 5.39 1.02 4.68
CA ALA A 45 4.91 0.69 6.02
C ALA A 45 3.88 1.73 6.51
N SER A 46 4.19 3.02 6.43
CA SER A 46 3.27 4.10 6.84
C SER A 46 1.93 4.07 6.10
N TRP A 47 1.91 3.81 4.79
CA TRP A 47 0.66 3.71 4.04
C TRP A 47 -0.20 2.50 4.40
N TRP A 48 0.42 1.41 4.84
CA TRP A 48 -0.28 0.13 5.08
C TRP A 48 -0.27 -0.29 6.56
N GLU A 49 0.19 0.56 7.48
CA GLU A 49 0.31 0.31 8.93
C GLU A 49 -1.02 -0.07 9.58
N ASN A 50 -2.13 0.39 9.02
CA ASN A 50 -3.49 0.08 9.49
C ASN A 50 -4.16 -1.11 8.76
N ARG A 51 -3.47 -1.79 7.83
CA ARG A 51 -3.94 -3.10 7.34
C ARG A 51 -3.43 -4.18 8.29
N SER A 52 -4.12 -4.36 9.43
CA SER A 52 -3.97 -5.61 10.19
C SER A 52 -4.35 -6.79 9.28
N PRO A 53 -3.57 -7.87 9.23
CA PRO A 53 -3.88 -9.05 8.39
C PRO A 53 -5.01 -9.92 8.97
N ASN A 54 -6.00 -9.34 9.65
CA ASN A 54 -7.08 -10.09 10.30
C ASN A 54 -8.41 -9.31 10.22
N GLU A 55 -9.13 -9.51 9.13
CA GLU A 55 -10.58 -9.70 9.17
C GLU A 55 -10.86 -10.93 8.28
N THR A 56 -11.15 -12.05 8.94
CA THR A 56 -11.68 -13.31 8.40
C THR A 56 -12.99 -13.12 7.66
#